data_AF-A0A178CQ41-F1
#
_entry.id   AF-A0A178CQ41-F1
#
_cell.length_a   1.000
_cell.length_b   1.000
_cell.length_c   1.000
_cell.angle_alpha   90.00
_cell.angle_beta   90.00
_cell.angle_gamma   90.00
#
_symmetry.space_group_name_H-M   'P 1'
#
loop_
_entity.id
_entity.type
_entity.pdbx_description
1 polymer ?
#
loop_
_entity_poly.entity_id
_entity_poly.type
_entity_poly.pdbx_seq_one_letter_code
_entity_poly.pdbx_strand_id
1 'polypeptide(L)'
;MNQANTGIELTTVLEQNVSKVVGDYGPIHVPSTTPMDRNAMVADLHRLACLIYVNRAVHCVTGTEFRHRRLVKEGISLLNKMVTCQNAWPLFIIACEAVGDDQRLAILDVFEQSRQDRRRRSSHIHLIQHMVEAVWNQHDLNEENQVDYLTIFDAVVAGVPFIPPFA
;
A
#
# COMPACT_ATOMS: atom_id res chain seq x y z
N MET A 1 -35.01 5.33 14.96
CA MET A 1 -33.89 4.68 14.25
C MET A 1 -34.01 5.05 12.79
N ASN A 2 -33.08 5.82 12.20
CA ASN A 2 -32.85 5.96 10.74
C ASN A 2 -31.83 7.05 10.33
N GLN A 3 -31.46 8.00 11.20
CA GLN A 3 -30.55 9.10 10.83
C GLN A 3 -29.11 8.67 10.49
N ALA A 4 -28.60 7.61 11.13
CA ALA A 4 -27.24 7.11 10.85
C ALA A 4 -27.11 6.50 9.44
N ASN A 5 -28.16 5.85 8.95
CA ASN A 5 -28.17 5.21 7.63
C ASN A 5 -28.18 6.25 6.50
N THR A 6 -28.90 7.36 6.70
CA THR A 6 -28.97 8.47 5.74
C THR A 6 -27.65 9.22 5.61
N GLY A 7 -26.86 9.32 6.69
CA GLY A 7 -25.55 9.95 6.67
C GLY A 7 -24.50 9.17 5.88
N ILE A 8 -24.50 7.83 6.05
CA ILE A 8 -23.58 6.92 5.34
C ILE A 8 -23.88 6.92 3.83
N GLU A 9 -25.16 6.85 3.45
CA GLU A 9 -25.58 6.88 2.05
C GLU A 9 -25.14 8.18 1.36
N LEU A 10 -25.31 9.33 2.02
CA LEU A 10 -24.91 10.63 1.46
C LEU A 10 -23.38 10.76 1.30
N THR A 11 -22.59 10.17 2.22
CA THR A 11 -21.13 10.13 2.08
C THR A 11 -20.69 9.25 0.92
N THR A 12 -21.29 8.07 0.75
CA THR A 12 -20.97 7.18 -0.38
C THR A 12 -21.28 7.80 -1.74
N VAL A 13 -22.42 8.50 -1.87
CA VAL A 13 -22.81 9.21 -3.10
C VAL A 13 -21.81 10.34 -3.42
N LEU A 14 -21.40 11.11 -2.42
CA LEU A 14 -20.40 12.15 -2.61
C LEU A 14 -19.05 11.58 -3.05
N GLU A 15 -18.60 10.48 -2.44
CA GLU A 15 -17.35 9.83 -2.84
C GLU A 15 -17.39 9.29 -4.27
N GLN A 16 -18.49 8.67 -4.69
CA GLN A 16 -18.67 8.23 -6.08
C GLN A 16 -18.63 9.41 -7.06
N ASN A 17 -19.27 10.52 -6.73
CA ASN A 17 -19.26 11.71 -7.57
C ASN A 17 -17.86 12.33 -7.69
N VAL A 18 -17.11 12.40 -6.59
CA VAL A 18 -15.71 12.85 -6.63
C VAL A 18 -14.85 11.88 -7.44
N SER A 19 -15.01 10.57 -7.24
CA SER A 19 -14.29 9.54 -8.01
C SER A 19 -14.55 9.67 -9.52
N LYS A 20 -15.79 9.95 -9.92
CA LYS A 20 -16.15 10.16 -11.34
C LYS A 20 -15.48 11.38 -11.96
N VAL A 21 -15.35 12.47 -11.21
CA VAL A 21 -14.76 13.72 -11.71
C VAL A 21 -13.23 13.67 -11.68
N VAL A 22 -12.67 13.02 -10.67
CA VAL A 22 -11.24 13.11 -10.34
C VAL A 22 -10.47 11.81 -10.66
N GLY A 23 -11.18 10.75 -11.05
CA GLY A 23 -10.66 9.39 -11.21
C GLY A 23 -10.60 8.62 -9.88
N ASP A 24 -10.47 7.30 -9.95
CA ASP A 24 -10.61 6.38 -8.79
C ASP A 24 -9.67 6.60 -7.61
N TYR A 25 -8.63 7.41 -7.83
CA TYR A 25 -7.56 7.68 -6.89
C TYR A 25 -7.37 9.17 -6.58
N GLY A 26 -8.10 10.06 -7.25
CA GLY A 26 -7.87 11.50 -7.14
C GLY A 26 -6.52 11.98 -7.72
N PRO A 27 -6.20 13.29 -7.60
CA PRO A 27 -4.88 13.80 -7.95
C PRO A 27 -3.87 13.30 -6.91
N ILE A 28 -2.72 12.85 -7.42
CA ILE A 28 -1.52 12.64 -6.61
C ILE A 28 -1.14 13.99 -6.02
N HIS A 29 -0.83 14.03 -4.73
CA HIS A 29 -0.23 15.22 -4.13
C HIS A 29 1.08 15.52 -4.86
N VAL A 30 1.12 16.61 -5.62
CA VAL A 30 2.32 17.01 -6.35
C VAL A 30 3.33 17.51 -5.32
N PRO A 31 4.48 16.82 -5.14
CA PRO A 31 5.51 17.30 -4.22
C PRO A 31 6.01 18.66 -4.71
N SER A 32 6.44 19.51 -3.78
CA SER A 32 7.08 20.79 -4.10
C SER A 32 8.12 20.64 -5.21
N THR A 33 8.20 21.62 -6.11
CA THR A 33 9.09 21.64 -7.30
C THR A 33 10.59 21.56 -6.97
N THR A 34 10.94 21.59 -5.69
CA THR A 34 12.28 21.34 -5.20
C THR A 34 12.63 19.85 -5.29
N PRO A 35 13.83 19.49 -5.76
CA PRO A 35 14.31 18.12 -5.67
C PRO A 35 14.26 17.66 -4.22
N MET A 36 13.39 16.68 -3.92
CA MET A 36 13.37 16.05 -2.60
C MET A 36 14.66 15.26 -2.42
N ASP A 37 15.37 15.53 -1.32
CA ASP A 37 16.45 14.65 -0.90
C ASP A 37 15.91 13.25 -0.58
N ARG A 38 16.76 12.22 -0.73
CA ARG A 38 16.38 10.83 -0.52
C ARG A 38 15.85 10.58 0.89
N ASN A 39 16.39 11.27 1.90
CA ASN A 39 15.90 11.16 3.28
C ASN A 39 14.46 11.69 3.43
N ALA A 40 14.11 12.78 2.74
CA ALA A 40 12.74 13.30 2.73
C ALA A 40 11.78 12.32 2.05
N MET A 41 12.19 11.71 0.93
CA MET A 41 11.39 10.67 0.27
C MET A 41 11.18 9.44 1.18
N VAL A 42 12.21 9.03 1.93
CA VAL A 42 12.07 7.94 2.91
C VAL A 42 11.09 8.32 4.03
N ALA A 43 11.17 9.53 4.57
CA ALA A 43 10.26 10.00 5.60
C ALA A 43 8.79 10.02 5.11
N ASP A 44 8.56 10.50 3.89
CA ASP A 44 7.23 10.49 3.28
C ASP A 44 6.73 9.07 2.99
N LEU A 45 7.61 8.15 2.62
CA LEU A 45 7.27 6.75 2.44
C LEU A 45 6.79 6.11 3.75
N HIS A 46 7.49 6.36 4.85
CA HIS A 46 7.06 5.92 6.19
C HIS A 46 5.72 6.55 6.59
N ARG A 47 5.53 7.84 6.32
CA ARG A 47 4.27 8.53 6.59
C ARG A 47 3.10 7.90 5.83
N LEU A 48 3.26 7.63 4.54
CA LEU A 48 2.24 6.99 3.70
C LEU A 48 1.93 5.58 4.19
N ALA A 49 2.96 4.76 4.44
CA ALA A 49 2.79 3.42 4.98
C ALA A 49 2.06 3.41 6.33
N CYS A 50 2.38 4.34 7.23
CA CYS A 50 1.68 4.48 8.50
C CYS A 50 0.19 4.80 8.33
N LEU A 51 -0.15 5.77 7.48
CA LEU A 51 -1.54 6.12 7.22
C LEU A 51 -2.33 4.97 6.59
N ILE A 52 -1.72 4.25 5.65
CA ILE A 52 -2.30 3.04 5.04
C ILE A 52 -2.54 1.97 6.10
N TYR A 53 -1.53 1.67 6.91
CA TYR A 53 -1.63 0.66 7.96
C TYR A 53 -2.71 1.02 8.98
N VAL A 54 -2.76 2.28 9.45
CA VAL A 54 -3.79 2.74 10.40
C VAL A 54 -5.20 2.63 9.79
N ASN A 55 -5.37 2.98 8.50
CA ASN A 55 -6.66 2.82 7.83
C ASN A 55 -7.13 1.36 7.85
N ARG A 56 -6.24 0.40 7.55
CA ARG A 56 -6.59 -1.02 7.54
C ARG A 56 -6.75 -1.59 8.94
N ALA A 57 -5.79 -1.35 9.82
CA ALA A 57 -5.67 -2.00 11.12
C ALA A 57 -6.57 -1.40 12.21
N VAL A 58 -6.84 -0.09 12.15
CA VAL A 58 -7.58 0.63 13.19
C VAL A 58 -8.97 1.05 12.71
N HIS A 59 -9.05 1.52 11.46
CA HIS A 59 -10.31 2.01 10.89
C HIS A 59 -11.07 0.94 10.08
N CYS A 60 -10.51 -0.26 9.92
CA CYS A 60 -11.10 -1.39 9.20
C CYS A 60 -11.61 -1.00 7.80
N VAL A 61 -10.86 -0.13 7.12
CA VAL A 61 -11.13 0.32 5.75
C VAL A 61 -10.97 -0.87 4.79
N THR A 62 -11.94 -1.07 3.90
CA THR A 62 -11.97 -2.24 2.99
C THR A 62 -10.88 -2.20 1.91
N GLY A 63 -10.35 -1.01 1.64
CA GLY A 63 -9.37 -0.74 0.59
C GLY A 63 -9.98 -0.15 -0.68
N THR A 64 -11.30 -0.07 -0.76
CA THR A 64 -12.05 0.49 -1.91
C THR A 64 -12.32 1.99 -1.76
N GLU A 65 -12.16 2.51 -0.55
CA GLU A 65 -12.44 3.88 -0.17
C GLU A 65 -11.49 4.84 -0.90
N PHE A 66 -12.06 5.90 -1.47
CA PHE A 66 -11.34 6.84 -2.34
C PHE A 66 -10.06 7.39 -1.68
N ARG A 67 -10.15 7.78 -0.41
CA ARG A 67 -9.00 8.36 0.34
C ARG A 67 -7.88 7.34 0.56
N HIS A 68 -8.24 6.08 0.80
CA HIS A 68 -7.28 5.00 1.00
C HIS A 68 -6.56 4.67 -0.29
N ARG A 69 -7.33 4.44 -1.37
CA ARG A 69 -6.77 4.20 -2.71
C ARG A 69 -5.82 5.31 -3.14
N ARG A 70 -6.17 6.57 -2.85
CA ARG A 70 -5.29 7.72 -3.10
C ARG A 70 -3.94 7.61 -2.38
N LEU A 71 -3.92 7.25 -1.10
CA LEU A 71 -2.67 7.06 -0.33
C LEU A 71 -1.81 5.94 -0.92
N VAL A 72 -2.44 4.83 -1.32
CA VAL A 72 -1.75 3.69 -1.97
C VAL A 72 -1.09 4.14 -3.28
N LYS A 73 -1.83 4.85 -4.14
CA LYS A 73 -1.29 5.37 -5.40
C LYS A 73 -0.13 6.35 -5.18
N GLU A 74 -0.22 7.22 -4.17
CA GLU A 74 0.89 8.10 -3.79
C GLU A 74 2.13 7.31 -3.34
N GLY A 75 1.93 6.26 -2.53
CA GLY A 75 3.00 5.36 -2.09
C GLY A 75 3.70 4.67 -3.25
N ILE A 76 2.94 4.06 -4.16
CA ILE A 76 3.49 3.39 -5.35
C ILE A 76 4.22 4.40 -6.26
N SER A 77 3.66 5.60 -6.46
CA SER A 77 4.31 6.64 -7.25
C SER A 77 5.63 7.11 -6.64
N LEU A 78 5.69 7.23 -5.31
CA LEU A 78 6.93 7.58 -4.59
C LEU A 78 7.97 6.46 -4.69
N LEU A 79 7.57 5.20 -4.55
CA LEU A 79 8.45 4.04 -4.75
C LEU A 79 9.05 4.03 -6.16
N ASN A 80 8.24 4.26 -7.20
CA ASN A 80 8.70 4.37 -8.58
C ASN A 80 9.69 5.53 -8.77
N LYS A 81 9.42 6.69 -8.16
CA LYS A 81 10.33 7.84 -8.22
C LYS A 81 11.67 7.57 -7.52
N MET A 82 11.67 6.78 -6.44
CA MET A 82 12.88 6.40 -5.73
C MET A 82 13.71 5.34 -6.47
N VAL A 83 13.09 4.60 -7.40
CA VAL A 83 13.62 3.47 -8.20
C VAL A 83 13.99 2.24 -7.36
N THR A 84 14.66 2.45 -6.22
CA THR A 84 15.03 1.41 -5.27
C THR A 84 14.56 1.78 -3.86
N CYS A 85 14.08 0.79 -3.12
CA CYS A 85 13.69 0.95 -1.72
C CYS A 85 14.26 -0.19 -0.88
N GLN A 86 14.88 0.16 0.25
CA GLN A 86 15.43 -0.80 1.20
C GLN A 86 14.73 -0.78 2.55
N ASN A 87 13.80 0.18 2.74
CA ASN A 87 13.02 0.29 3.96
C ASN A 87 11.94 -0.79 3.92
N ALA A 88 12.18 -1.87 4.64
CA ALA A 88 11.40 -3.09 4.54
C ALA A 88 9.92 -2.90 4.87
N TRP A 89 9.65 -2.24 6.01
CA TRP A 89 8.29 -2.08 6.50
C TRP A 89 7.44 -1.19 5.60
N PRO A 90 7.86 0.04 5.20
CA PRO A 90 7.07 0.83 4.27
C PRO A 90 6.87 0.16 2.91
N LEU A 91 7.90 -0.51 2.39
CA LEU A 91 7.81 -1.24 1.14
C LEU A 91 6.77 -2.36 1.24
N PHE A 92 6.80 -3.15 2.32
CA PHE A 92 5.84 -4.22 2.57
C PHE A 92 4.40 -3.70 2.65
N ILE A 93 4.14 -2.69 3.49
CA ILE A 93 2.79 -2.14 3.69
C ILE A 93 2.21 -1.60 2.38
N ILE A 94 2.96 -0.76 1.66
CA ILE A 94 2.46 -0.16 0.41
C ILE A 94 2.26 -1.23 -0.68
N ALA A 95 3.17 -2.20 -0.76
CA ALA A 95 3.11 -3.26 -1.75
C ALA A 95 1.91 -4.21 -1.54
N CYS A 96 1.56 -4.54 -0.29
CA CYS A 96 0.39 -5.37 0.02
C CYS A 96 -0.93 -4.79 -0.51
N GLU A 97 -1.00 -3.46 -0.63
CA GLU A 97 -2.19 -2.75 -1.10
C GLU A 97 -2.33 -2.68 -2.63
N ALA A 98 -1.38 -3.23 -3.39
CA ALA A 98 -1.45 -3.27 -4.84
C ALA A 98 -2.50 -4.30 -5.30
N VAL A 99 -3.65 -3.81 -5.77
CA VAL A 99 -4.78 -4.66 -6.19
C VAL A 99 -4.76 -4.92 -7.69
N GLY A 100 -4.48 -3.91 -8.51
CA GLY A 100 -4.49 -4.04 -9.97
C GLY A 100 -3.16 -4.51 -10.55
N ASP A 101 -3.20 -5.18 -11.70
CA ASP A 101 -2.02 -5.68 -12.41
C ASP A 101 -0.97 -4.58 -12.63
N ASP A 102 -1.38 -3.38 -13.06
CA ASP A 102 -0.48 -2.25 -13.25
C ASP A 102 0.25 -1.84 -11.95
N GLN A 103 -0.44 -1.91 -10.81
CA GLN A 103 0.14 -1.60 -9.51
C GLN A 103 1.09 -2.71 -9.04
N ARG A 104 0.69 -3.98 -9.21
CA ARG A 104 1.51 -5.14 -8.87
C ARG A 104 2.78 -5.18 -9.72
N LEU A 105 2.67 -4.91 -11.01
CA LEU A 105 3.82 -4.78 -11.92
C LEU A 105 4.78 -3.66 -11.48
N ALA A 106 4.26 -2.47 -11.16
CA ALA A 106 5.09 -1.38 -10.65
C ALA A 106 5.83 -1.75 -9.36
N ILE A 107 5.18 -2.47 -8.45
CA ILE A 107 5.80 -2.95 -7.21
C ILE A 107 6.86 -4.02 -7.49
N LEU A 108 6.60 -4.96 -8.38
CA LEU A 108 7.56 -6.00 -8.79
C LEU A 108 8.80 -5.39 -9.45
N ASP A 109 8.62 -4.34 -10.26
CA ASP A 109 9.74 -3.58 -10.83
C ASP A 109 10.60 -2.95 -9.72
N VAL A 110 9.99 -2.33 -8.71
CA VAL A 110 10.72 -1.77 -7.56
C VAL A 110 11.48 -2.86 -6.80
N PHE A 111 10.91 -4.05 -6.63
CA PHE A 111 11.59 -5.19 -6.03
C PHE A 111 12.81 -5.64 -6.84
N GLU A 112 12.67 -5.77 -8.16
CA GLU A 112 13.76 -6.15 -9.07
C GLU A 112 14.89 -5.11 -9.03
N GLN A 113 14.56 -3.83 -9.19
CA GLN A 113 15.55 -2.74 -9.11
C GLN A 113 16.27 -2.71 -7.76
N SER A 114 15.54 -2.94 -6.65
CA SER A 114 16.11 -2.96 -5.30
C SER A 114 17.03 -4.16 -5.04
N ARG A 115 16.81 -5.30 -5.69
CA ARG A 115 17.73 -6.46 -5.68
C ARG A 115 19.00 -6.20 -6.47
N GLN A 116 18.87 -5.56 -7.63
CA GLN A 116 20.00 -5.28 -8.52
C GLN A 116 20.92 -4.16 -8.02
N ASP A 117 20.49 -3.39 -7.02
CA ASP A 117 21.27 -2.30 -6.42
C ASP A 117 22.54 -2.83 -5.72
N ARG A 118 23.64 -2.92 -6.48
CA ARG A 118 24.95 -3.42 -6.01
C ARG A 118 25.54 -2.61 -4.85
N ARG A 119 25.03 -1.40 -4.57
CA ARG A 119 25.50 -0.57 -3.45
C ARG A 119 25.01 -1.11 -2.11
N ARG A 120 24.00 -1.97 -2.10
CA ARG A 120 23.39 -2.54 -0.91
C ARG A 120 23.21 -4.04 -1.11
N ARG A 121 23.74 -4.87 -0.21
CA ARG A 121 23.46 -6.31 -0.25
C ARG A 121 22.02 -6.52 0.21
N SER A 122 21.09 -6.52 -0.72
CA SER A 122 19.66 -6.47 -0.46
C SER A 122 19.05 -7.86 -0.25
N SER A 123 19.60 -8.66 0.68
CA SER A 123 19.15 -10.04 0.90
C SER A 123 17.72 -10.12 1.42
N HIS A 124 17.24 -9.08 2.10
CA HIS A 124 15.91 -9.01 2.70
C HIS A 124 14.80 -8.67 1.71
N ILE A 125 15.14 -8.09 0.54
CA ILE A 125 14.15 -7.70 -0.48
C ILE A 125 13.40 -8.90 -1.02
N HIS A 126 14.09 -10.03 -1.24
CA HIS A 126 13.46 -11.27 -1.67
C HIS A 126 12.44 -11.79 -0.63
N LEU A 127 12.78 -11.68 0.66
CA LEU A 127 11.90 -12.07 1.75
C LEU A 127 10.63 -11.21 1.80
N ILE A 128 10.77 -9.90 1.58
CA ILE A 128 9.63 -8.99 1.54
C ILE A 128 8.74 -9.28 0.34
N GLN A 129 9.31 -9.45 -0.85
CA GLN A 129 8.52 -9.80 -2.04
C GLN A 129 7.71 -11.08 -1.82
N HIS A 130 8.33 -12.12 -1.25
CA HIS A 130 7.63 -13.37 -0.95
C HIS A 130 6.43 -13.16 0.00
N MET A 131 6.59 -12.33 1.04
CA MET A 131 5.46 -11.99 1.93
C MET A 131 4.37 -11.21 1.21
N VAL A 132 4.73 -10.25 0.36
CA VAL A 132 3.75 -9.46 -0.42
C VAL A 132 2.95 -10.36 -1.36
N GLU A 133 3.62 -11.23 -2.11
CA GLU A 133 2.95 -12.17 -3.02
C GLU A 133 2.04 -13.13 -2.24
N ALA A 134 2.44 -13.57 -1.05
CA ALA A 134 1.57 -14.36 -0.18
C ALA A 134 0.31 -13.59 0.25
N VAL A 135 0.43 -12.31 0.60
CA VAL A 135 -0.73 -11.44 0.91
C VAL A 135 -1.63 -11.27 -0.33
N TRP A 136 -1.06 -11.02 -1.51
CA TRP A 136 -1.84 -10.93 -2.75
C TRP A 136 -2.60 -12.21 -3.05
N ASN A 137 -1.96 -13.37 -2.91
CA ASN A 137 -2.61 -14.66 -3.10
C ASN A 137 -3.79 -14.86 -2.12
N GLN A 138 -3.65 -14.44 -0.86
CA GLN A 138 -4.76 -14.51 0.11
C GLN A 138 -5.90 -13.55 -0.26
N HIS A 139 -5.59 -12.34 -0.74
CA HIS A 139 -6.61 -11.41 -1.22
C HIS A 139 -7.35 -11.92 -2.45
N ASP A 140 -6.63 -12.51 -3.41
CA ASP A 140 -7.22 -13.06 -4.64
C ASP A 140 -8.13 -14.26 -4.33
N LEU A 141 -7.82 -15.04 -3.28
CA LEU A 141 -8.69 -16.12 -2.79
C LEU A 141 -9.88 -15.63 -1.95
N ASN A 142 -9.82 -14.41 -1.43
CA ASN A 142 -10.83 -13.83 -0.53
C ASN A 142 -11.83 -12.93 -1.30
N GLU A 143 -12.37 -13.43 -2.42
CA GLU A 143 -13.25 -12.65 -3.32
C GLU A 143 -14.48 -12.07 -2.62
N GLU A 144 -14.98 -12.74 -1.57
CA GLU A 144 -16.13 -12.31 -0.78
C GLU A 144 -15.77 -11.43 0.44
N ASN A 145 -14.49 -11.07 0.63
CA ASN A 145 -13.99 -10.32 1.79
C ASN A 145 -14.42 -10.91 3.15
N GLN A 146 -14.48 -12.24 3.25
CA GLN A 146 -14.88 -12.96 4.47
C GLN A 146 -13.79 -12.91 5.55
N VAL A 147 -12.53 -12.82 5.14
CA VAL A 147 -11.38 -12.73 6.03
C VAL A 147 -10.92 -11.28 6.16
N ASP A 148 -10.82 -10.79 7.41
CA ASP A 148 -10.31 -9.44 7.69
C ASP A 148 -8.84 -9.28 7.31
N TYR A 149 -8.45 -8.04 6.96
CA TYR A 149 -7.09 -7.70 6.54
C TYR A 149 -6.03 -8.12 7.57
N LEU A 150 -6.24 -7.83 8.86
CA LEU A 150 -5.24 -8.17 9.88
C LEU A 150 -5.13 -9.68 10.04
N THR A 151 -6.20 -10.42 9.81
CA THR A 151 -6.17 -11.89 9.87
C THR A 151 -5.31 -12.46 8.74
N ILE A 152 -5.44 -11.93 7.51
CA ILE A 152 -4.56 -12.30 6.38
C ILE A 152 -3.11 -11.94 6.69
N PHE A 153 -2.90 -10.71 7.18
CA PHE A 153 -1.58 -10.18 7.46
C PHE A 153 -0.84 -10.99 8.54
N ASP A 154 -1.53 -11.29 9.65
CA ASP A 154 -1.02 -12.11 10.74
C ASP A 154 -0.73 -13.54 10.27
N ALA A 155 -1.60 -14.13 9.45
CA ALA A 155 -1.39 -15.47 8.91
C ALA A 155 -0.14 -15.54 8.02
N VAL A 156 0.09 -14.54 7.17
CA VAL A 156 1.29 -14.47 6.33
C VAL A 156 2.54 -14.25 7.16
N VAL A 157 2.51 -13.29 8.09
CA VAL A 157 3.65 -12.96 8.96
C VAL A 157 4.01 -14.11 9.90
N ALA A 158 3.02 -14.82 10.45
CA ALA A 158 3.25 -15.98 11.30
C ALA A 158 3.64 -17.24 10.51
N GLY A 159 3.28 -17.30 9.22
CA GLY A 159 3.52 -18.46 8.36
C GLY A 159 4.91 -18.53 7.71
N VAL A 160 5.68 -17.43 7.71
CA VAL A 160 7.03 -17.42 7.12
C VAL A 160 8.08 -18.03 8.05
N PRO A 161 9.09 -18.76 7.52
CA PRO A 161 10.13 -19.42 8.32
C PRO A 161 11.24 -18.47 8.79
N PHE A 162 11.01 -17.15 8.74
CA PHE A 162 11.97 -16.12 9.07
C PHE A 162 11.28 -14.96 9.79
N ILE A 163 12.04 -14.21 10.59
CA ILE A 163 11.53 -12.99 11.23
C ILE A 163 11.46 -11.88 10.17
N PRO A 164 10.31 -11.22 9.96
CA PRO A 164 10.22 -10.12 9.02
C PRO A 164 11.27 -9.04 9.31
N PRO A 165 12.00 -8.56 8.30
CA PRO A 165 13.12 -7.65 8.47
C PRO A 165 12.67 -6.19 8.64
N PHE A 166 11.72 -5.93 9.54
CA PHE A 166 11.11 -4.61 9.76
C PHE A 166 11.84 -3.76 10.80
N ALA A 167 12.83 -4.33 11.50
CA ALA A 167 13.64 -3.68 12.53
C ALA A 167 14.75 -2.79 11.95
#